data_AF-A0A0F9RAY5-F1
#
_entry.id   AF-A0A0F9RAY5-F1
#
_cell.length_a   1.000
_cell.length_b   1.000
_cell.length_c   1.000
_cell.angle_alpha   90.00
_cell.angle_beta   90.00
_cell.angle_gamma   90.00
#
_symmetry.space_group_name_H-M   'P 1'
#
loop_
_entity.id
_entity.type
_entity.pdbx_description
1 polymer ?
#
loop_
_entity_poly.entity_id
_entity_poly.type
_entity_poly.pdbx_seq_one_letter_code
_entity_poly.pdbx_strand_id
1 'polypeptide(L)'
;MLESVAFDIGCIQDKKSIHLSSSDPKCRVIISVEIYSKAEFTGKEYYLAITNVESQAVVNSVRDTNLKLFLYKCGTRIQASLNQHASELVWDFLLENL
;
A
#
# COMPACT_ATOMS: atom_id res chain seq x y z
N MET A 1 -23.27 1.30 -5.08
CA MET A 1 -23.13 -0.17 -5.05
C MET A 1 -21.63 -0.42 -5.00
N LEU A 2 -21.07 -0.77 -3.85
CA LEU A 2 -19.64 -1.06 -3.72
C LEU A 2 -19.46 -2.53 -4.13
N GLU A 3 -18.88 -2.75 -5.30
CA GLU A 3 -18.56 -4.10 -5.75
C GLU A 3 -17.43 -4.66 -4.89
N SER A 4 -17.73 -5.69 -4.09
CA SER A 4 -16.71 -6.48 -3.41
C SER A 4 -15.92 -7.23 -4.48
N VAL A 5 -14.65 -6.86 -4.67
CA VAL A 5 -13.73 -7.63 -5.49
C VAL A 5 -13.42 -8.92 -4.73
N ALA A 6 -14.07 -10.01 -5.12
CA ALA A 6 -13.75 -11.34 -4.60
C ALA A 6 -12.35 -11.73 -5.09
N PHE A 7 -11.47 -12.11 -4.16
CA PHE A 7 -10.12 -12.57 -4.46
C PHE A 7 -10.13 -14.07 -4.80
N ASP A 8 -9.46 -14.43 -5.89
CA ASP A 8 -9.28 -15.81 -6.34
C ASP A 8 -8.45 -16.63 -5.35
N ILE A 9 -8.97 -17.80 -4.99
CA ILE A 9 -8.37 -18.80 -4.10
C ILE A 9 -7.22 -19.48 -4.85
N GLY A 10 -6.05 -18.86 -4.83
CA GLY A 10 -4.83 -19.34 -5.52
C GLY A 10 -3.66 -18.35 -5.53
N CYS A 11 -3.88 -17.15 -4.97
CA CYS A 11 -2.87 -16.12 -4.82
C CYS A 11 -2.22 -16.22 -3.43
N ILE A 12 -0.89 -16.30 -3.36
CA ILE A 12 -0.13 -16.07 -2.13
C ILE A 12 -0.09 -14.56 -1.92
N GLN A 13 -0.75 -14.11 -0.86
CA GLN A 13 -0.72 -12.72 -0.42
C GLN A 13 0.28 -12.60 0.74
N ASP A 14 1.39 -11.89 0.52
CA ASP A 14 2.22 -11.39 1.62
C ASP A 14 1.82 -9.95 1.91
N LYS A 15 1.32 -9.73 3.12
CA LYS A 15 0.83 -8.43 3.57
C LYS A 15 1.72 -7.90 4.66
N LYS A 16 2.34 -6.75 4.40
CA LYS A 16 3.15 -6.00 5.36
C LYS A 16 2.49 -4.64 5.59
N SER A 17 2.48 -4.15 6.82
CA SER A 17 1.90 -2.82 7.11
C SER A 17 2.81 -2.02 8.02
N ILE A 18 2.86 -0.72 7.79
CA ILE A 18 3.42 0.28 8.71
C ILE A 18 2.32 1.21 9.20
N HIS A 19 2.32 1.47 10.50
CA HIS A 19 1.37 2.37 11.15
C HIS A 19 2.04 3.72 11.37
N LEU A 20 1.48 4.79 10.79
CA LEU A 20 1.97 6.14 10.98
C LEU A 20 0.95 6.96 11.77
N SER A 21 1.34 7.38 12.96
CA SER A 21 0.55 8.27 13.80
C SER A 21 1.04 9.71 13.65
N SER A 22 0.13 10.61 13.28
CA SER A 22 0.36 12.05 13.47
C SER A 22 0.15 12.42 14.95
N SER A 23 0.78 13.51 15.38
CA SER A 23 0.44 14.19 16.64
C SER A 23 -0.98 14.76 16.63
N ASP A 24 -1.60 14.90 15.46
CA ASP A 24 -3.03 15.16 15.33
C ASP A 24 -3.79 13.82 15.49
N PRO A 25 -4.56 13.62 16.57
CA PRO A 25 -5.31 12.40 16.81
C PRO A 25 -6.37 12.11 15.73
N LYS A 26 -6.74 13.08 14.89
CA LYS A 26 -7.67 12.90 13.76
C LYS A 26 -7.00 12.41 12.48
N CYS A 27 -5.66 12.46 12.41
CA CYS A 27 -4.87 12.03 11.25
C CYS A 27 -4.00 10.82 11.60
N ARG A 28 -4.66 9.68 11.83
CA ARG A 28 -3.99 8.38 11.91
C ARG A 28 -4.11 7.69 10.56
N VAL A 29 -2.99 7.31 9.97
CA VAL A 29 -2.95 6.68 8.65
C VAL A 29 -2.15 5.37 8.75
N ILE A 30 -2.74 4.28 8.27
CA ILE A 30 -2.03 3.02 8.05
C ILE A 30 -1.61 2.99 6.60
N ILE A 31 -0.36 2.65 6.36
CA ILE A 31 0.11 2.35 5.02
C ILE A 31 0.37 0.85 4.98
N SER A 32 -0.46 0.14 4.25
CA SER A 32 -0.32 -1.29 4.03
C SER A 32 0.21 -1.53 2.62
N VAL A 33 1.24 -2.36 2.53
CA VAL A 33 1.81 -2.86 1.29
C VAL A 33 1.47 -4.34 1.20
N GLU A 34 0.80 -4.72 0.13
CA GLU A 34 0.37 -6.09 -0.11
C GLU A 34 1.01 -6.55 -1.41
N ILE A 35 1.75 -7.65 -1.34
CA ILE A 35 2.36 -8.30 -2.49
C ILE A 35 1.54 -9.54 -2.78
N TYR A 36 0.90 -9.52 -3.93
CA TYR A 36 0.11 -10.62 -4.45
C TYR A 36 0.99 -11.40 -5.43
N SER A 37 1.17 -12.69 -5.20
CA SER A 37 1.87 -13.58 -6.13
C SER A 37 0.95 -14.75 -6.47
N LYS A 38 0.62 -14.93 -7.74
CA LYS A 38 -0.13 -16.12 -8.18
C LYS A 38 0.88 -17.25 -8.37
N ALA A 39 0.70 -18.40 -7.72
CA ALA A 39 1.62 -19.53 -7.89
C ALA A 39 1.60 -20.09 -9.33
N GLU A 40 0.47 -19.95 -10.03
CA GLU A 40 0.24 -20.46 -11.39
C GLU A 40 0.72 -19.51 -12.51
N PHE A 41 1.02 -18.26 -12.19
CA PHE A 41 1.51 -17.27 -13.15
C PHE A 41 2.77 -16.62 -12.59
N THR A 42 3.84 -16.52 -13.37
CA THR A 42 5.08 -15.80 -12.98
C THR A 42 4.90 -14.29 -12.74
N GLY A 43 3.65 -13.80 -12.66
CA GLY A 43 3.30 -12.42 -12.38
C GLY A 43 3.17 -12.16 -10.88
N LYS A 44 3.92 -11.17 -10.39
CA LYS A 44 3.68 -10.50 -9.12
C LYS A 44 2.78 -9.28 -9.38
N GLU A 45 1.78 -9.08 -8.55
CA GLU A 45 1.00 -7.85 -8.45
C GLU A 45 1.35 -7.17 -7.13
N TYR A 46 1.76 -5.91 -7.22
CA TYR A 46 2.12 -5.09 -6.09
C TYR A 46 0.99 -4.13 -5.80
N TYR A 47 0.62 -4.03 -4.53
CA TYR A 47 -0.44 -3.14 -4.08
C TYR A 47 0.03 -2.33 -2.87
N LEU A 48 -0.25 -1.04 -2.89
CA LEU A 48 -0.08 -0.15 -1.75
C LEU A 48 -1.42 0.52 -1.48
N ALA A 49 -1.83 0.56 -0.22
CA ALA A 49 -2.98 1.29 0.25
C ALA A 49 -2.59 2.20 1.41
N ILE A 50 -3.03 3.45 1.32
CA ILE A 50 -2.97 4.45 2.37
C ILE A 50 -4.39 4.56 2.93
N THR A 51 -4.59 4.10 4.16
CA THR A 51 -5.91 3.97 4.78
C THR A 51 -5.98 4.85 6.01
N ASN A 52 -7.05 5.66 6.14
CA ASN A 52 -7.32 6.37 7.38
C ASN A 52 -7.80 5.36 8.43
N VAL A 53 -7.16 5.35 9.60
CA VAL A 53 -7.44 4.33 10.64
C VAL A 53 -8.83 4.49 11.24
N GLU A 54 -9.25 5.73 11.45
CA GLU A 54 -10.51 6.05 12.14
C GLU A 54 -11.72 5.78 11.24
N SER A 55 -11.65 6.17 9.96
CA SER A 55 -12.74 5.95 9.01
C SER A 55 -12.66 4.63 8.25
N GLN A 56 -11.53 3.91 8.36
CA GLN A 56 -11.18 2.73 7.56
C GLN A 56 -11.23 2.98 6.04
N ALA A 57 -11.29 4.24 5.62
CA ALA A 57 -11.37 4.61 4.21
C ALA A 57 -9.99 4.58 3.56
N VAL A 58 -9.90 3.98 2.38
CA VAL A 58 -8.71 4.07 1.53
C VAL A 58 -8.63 5.49 0.98
N VAL A 59 -7.62 6.24 1.40
CA VAL A 59 -7.33 7.61 0.97
C VAL A 59 -6.60 7.60 -0.37
N ASN A 60 -5.69 6.64 -0.56
CA ASN A 60 -4.94 6.49 -1.80
C ASN A 60 -4.55 5.02 -1.99
N SER A 61 -4.45 4.59 -3.24
CA SER A 61 -3.93 3.26 -3.54
C SER A 61 -3.17 3.21 -4.86
N VAL A 62 -2.22 2.29 -4.95
CA VAL A 62 -1.43 2.00 -6.14
C VAL A 62 -1.48 0.50 -6.35
N ARG A 63 -1.72 0.08 -7.60
CA ARG A 63 -1.64 -1.31 -8.03
C ARG A 63 -0.88 -1.39 -9.34
N ASP A 64 0.08 -2.29 -9.44
CA ASP A 64 0.82 -2.53 -10.67
C ASP A 64 1.45 -3.94 -10.67
N THR A 65 1.73 -4.49 -11.84
CA THR A 65 2.44 -5.76 -12.00
C THR A 65 3.92 -5.58 -12.31
N ASN A 66 4.32 -4.36 -12.70
CA ASN A 66 5.72 -3.99 -12.90
C ASN A 66 6.25 -3.26 -11.67
N LEU A 67 7.26 -3.83 -11.00
CA LEU A 67 7.84 -3.26 -9.78
C LEU A 67 8.37 -1.82 -9.97
N LYS A 68 8.99 -1.50 -11.10
CA LYS A 68 9.53 -0.16 -11.34
C LYS A 68 8.41 0.87 -11.48
N LEU A 69 7.35 0.52 -12.23
CA LEU A 69 6.17 1.39 -12.36
C LEU A 69 5.41 1.50 -11.05
N PHE A 70 5.30 0.41 -10.29
CA PHE A 70 4.73 0.39 -8.95
C PHE A 70 5.44 1.39 -8.03
N LEU A 71 6.77 1.29 -7.90
CA LEU A 71 7.57 2.16 -7.05
C LEU A 71 7.43 3.64 -7.48
N TYR A 72 7.52 3.92 -8.78
CA TYR A 72 7.34 5.28 -9.29
C TYR A 72 5.96 5.86 -8.91
N LYS A 73 4.88 5.09 -9.11
CA LYS A 73 3.52 5.50 -8.75
C LYS A 73 3.37 5.68 -7.24
N CYS A 74 3.94 4.78 -6.43
CA CYS A 74 3.95 4.90 -4.96
C CYS A 74 4.58 6.22 -4.53
N GLY A 75 5.75 6.58 -5.08
CA GLY A 75 6.42 7.84 -4.77
C GLY A 75 5.53 9.07 -4.96
N THR A 76 4.85 9.15 -6.11
CA THR A 76 3.95 10.28 -6.38
C THR A 76 2.76 10.34 -5.43
N ARG A 77 2.18 9.19 -5.05
CA ARG A 77 1.02 9.14 -4.15
C ARG A 77 1.41 9.41 -2.70
N ILE A 78 2.55 8.89 -2.25
CA ILE A 78 3.09 9.11 -0.91
C ILE A 78 3.41 10.59 -0.72
N GLN A 79 4.18 11.20 -1.62
CA GLN A 79 4.56 12.61 -1.53
C GLN A 79 3.34 13.56 -1.58
N ALA A 80 2.29 13.19 -2.30
CA ALA A 80 1.06 13.97 -2.35
C ALA A 80 0.21 13.83 -1.07
N SER A 81 0.40 12.78 -0.28
CA SER A 81 -0.47 12.43 0.86
C SER A 81 0.19 12.61 2.21
N LEU A 82 1.53 12.62 2.27
CA LEU A 82 2.33 12.63 3.49
C LEU A 82 3.33 13.78 3.49
N ASN A 83 3.75 14.21 4.69
CA ASN A 83 4.91 15.09 4.81
C ASN A 83 6.22 14.34 4.52
N GLN A 84 7.34 15.07 4.46
CA GLN A 84 8.64 14.49 4.13
C GLN A 84 9.06 13.36 5.08
N HIS A 85 8.98 13.57 6.40
CA HIS A 85 9.40 12.57 7.38
C HIS A 85 8.57 11.28 7.30
N ALA A 86 7.24 11.41 7.18
CA ALA A 86 6.37 10.25 7.00
C ALA A 86 6.62 9.54 5.65
N SER A 87 6.99 10.28 4.61
CA SER A 87 7.35 9.70 3.31
C SER A 87 8.63 8.86 3.39
N GLU A 88 9.65 9.33 4.12
CA GLU A 88 10.91 8.60 4.32
C GLU A 88 10.68 7.26 5.02
N LEU A 89 9.90 7.23 6.11
CA LEU A 89 9.57 6.00 6.83
C LEU A 89 8.84 4.97 5.96
N VAL A 90 7.97 5.42 5.05
CA VAL A 90 7.27 4.53 4.10
C VAL A 90 8.22 3.99 3.06
N TRP A 91 9.17 4.81 2.59
CA TRP A 91 10.17 4.36 1.64
C TRP A 91 11.12 3.33 2.23
N ASP A 92 11.61 3.55 3.45
CA ASP A 92 12.44 2.58 4.16
C ASP A 92 11.67 1.26 4.32
N PHE A 93 10.42 1.34 4.76
CA PHE A 93 9.53 0.18 4.87
C PHE A 93 9.33 -0.55 3.53
N LEU A 94 9.10 0.19 2.44
CA LEU A 94 8.94 -0.40 1.10
C LEU A 94 10.20 -1.13 0.63
N LEU A 95 11.37 -0.56 0.87
CA LEU A 95 12.65 -1.14 0.46
C LEU A 95 13.02 -2.40 1.27
N GLU A 96 12.57 -2.49 2.52
CA GLU A 96 12.80 -3.66 3.37
C GLU A 96 11.83 -4.83 3.09
N ASN A 97 10.66 -4.55 2.50
CA ASN A 97 9.55 -5.50 2.41
C ASN A 97 9.18 -5.93 0.98
N LEU A 98 9.79 -5.37 -0.07
CA LEU A 98 9.60 -5.74 -1.49
C LEU A 98 10.76 -6.58 -2.03
#